data_AF-A0A7K1DT15-F1
#
_entry.id   AF-A0A7K1DT15-F1
#
_cell.length_a   1.000
_cell.length_b   1.000
_cell.length_c   1.000
_cell.angle_alpha   90.00
_cell.angle_beta   90.00
_cell.angle_gamma   90.00
#
_symmetry.space_group_name_H-M   'P 1'
#
loop_
_entity.id
_entity.type
_entity.pdbx_description
1 polymer ?
#
loop_
_entity_poly.entity_id
_entity_poly.type
_entity_poly.pdbx_seq_one_letter_code
_entity_poly.pdbx_strand_id
1 'polypeptide(L)'
;LVSAVSNIPLPADLVVMGEVGLAGEVRQVGHLSRRLNEAARLGFTQAIVPASAPDKAEGITLRRASTINEALALAGFTTNG
;
A
#
# COMPACT_ATOMS: atom_id res chain seq x y z
N LEU A 1 -5.36 -12.95 1.89
CA LEU A 1 -5.40 -12.38 3.26
C LEU A 1 -4.02 -12.56 3.88
N VAL A 2 -3.14 -11.56 3.77
CA VAL A 2 -1.86 -11.54 4.52
C VAL A 2 -2.17 -10.86 5.86
N SER A 3 -2.80 -11.63 6.75
CA SER A 3 -3.04 -11.23 8.12
C SER A 3 -1.88 -11.77 8.96
N ALA A 4 -1.09 -10.86 9.52
CA ALA A 4 -0.01 -11.12 10.48
C ALA A 4 1.24 -11.85 9.94
N VAL A 5 2.19 -11.08 9.37
CA VAL A 5 3.59 -11.55 9.24
C VAL A 5 4.51 -10.93 10.29
N SER A 6 4.12 -9.83 10.93
CA SER A 6 4.94 -9.24 11.99
C SER A 6 4.04 -8.58 13.01
N ASN A 7 4.32 -8.83 14.29
CA ASN A 7 3.58 -8.36 15.47
C ASN A 7 3.75 -6.84 15.69
N ILE A 8 3.73 -6.06 14.60
CA ILE A 8 3.99 -4.63 14.53
C ILE A 8 2.69 -3.96 14.10
N PRO A 9 2.15 -3.04 14.91
CA PRO A 9 0.94 -2.32 14.53
C PRO A 9 1.23 -1.42 13.33
N LEU A 10 0.41 -1.55 12.28
CA LEU A 10 0.39 -0.62 11.17
C LEU A 10 -0.25 0.70 11.59
N PRO A 11 0.15 1.86 11.02
CA PRO A 11 -0.58 3.11 11.21
C PRO A 11 -2.06 2.94 10.84
N ALA A 12 -2.96 3.42 11.71
CA ALA A 12 -4.41 3.26 11.52
C ALA A 12 -4.94 4.04 10.30
N ASP A 13 -4.17 5.01 9.80
CA ASP A 13 -4.47 5.88 8.67
C ASP A 13 -3.79 5.44 7.36
N LEU A 14 -3.15 4.25 7.35
CA LEU A 14 -2.50 3.65 6.21
C LEU A 14 -3.36 2.57 5.55
N VAL A 15 -3.51 2.66 4.22
CA VAL A 15 -4.06 1.58 3.39
C VAL A 15 -3.01 1.04 2.42
N VAL A 16 -3.05 -0.25 2.10
CA VAL A 16 -2.18 -0.86 1.06
C VAL A 16 -3.06 -1.43 -0.04
N MET A 17 -2.79 -1.07 -1.29
CA MET A 17 -3.54 -1.54 -2.45
C MET A 17 -2.59 -2.09 -3.50
N GLY A 18 -2.75 -3.36 -3.88
CA GLY A 18 -1.87 -4.02 -4.84
C GLY A 18 -2.21 -5.50 -4.94
N GLU A 19 -1.87 -6.11 -6.07
CA GLU A 19 -1.75 -7.56 -6.19
C GLU A 19 -0.29 -7.95 -5.94
N VAL A 20 -0.07 -9.07 -5.28
CA VAL A 20 1.27 -9.61 -5.01
C VAL A 20 1.48 -10.83 -5.88
N GLY A 21 2.50 -10.78 -6.73
CA GLY A 21 2.93 -11.94 -7.49
C GLY A 21 3.83 -12.86 -6.66
N LEU A 22 4.02 -14.09 -7.15
CA LEU A 22 4.80 -15.11 -6.44
C LEU A 22 6.29 -14.74 -6.34
N ALA A 23 6.80 -13.91 -7.25
CA ALA A 23 8.18 -13.41 -7.20
C ALA A 23 8.32 -12.19 -6.27
N GLY A 24 7.25 -11.80 -5.56
CA GLY A 24 7.24 -10.69 -4.63
C GLY A 24 7.02 -9.33 -5.30
N GLU A 25 6.69 -9.29 -6.59
CA GLU A 25 6.36 -8.06 -7.30
C GLU A 25 4.96 -7.54 -6.91
N VAL A 26 4.82 -6.21 -6.85
CA VAL A 26 3.56 -5.53 -6.57
C VAL A 26 2.97 -4.99 -7.87
N ARG A 27 1.73 -5.39 -8.18
CA ARG A 27 1.06 -5.11 -9.46
C ARG A 27 -0.19 -4.26 -9.28
N GLN A 28 -0.54 -3.53 -10.34
CA GLN A 28 -1.72 -2.67 -10.38
C GLN A 28 -3.02 -3.45 -10.22
N VAL A 29 -3.91 -2.93 -9.37
CA VAL A 29 -5.28 -3.43 -9.23
C VAL A 29 -6.24 -2.63 -10.10
N GLY A 30 -7.32 -3.28 -10.55
CA GLY A 30 -8.41 -2.60 -11.25
C GLY A 30 -9.08 -1.53 -10.38
N HIS A 31 -9.47 -0.41 -11.01
CA HIS A 31 -10.17 0.71 -10.38
C HIS A 31 -9.43 1.35 -9.19
N LEU A 32 -8.09 1.38 -9.22
CA LEU A 32 -7.26 1.92 -8.14
C LEU A 32 -7.68 3.34 -7.71
N SER A 33 -7.89 4.27 -8.65
CA SER A 33 -8.31 5.65 -8.32
C SER A 33 -9.63 5.70 -7.54
N ARG A 34 -10.62 4.87 -7.90
CA ARG A 34 -11.90 4.80 -7.18
C ARG A 34 -11.71 4.32 -5.75
N ARG A 35 -10.84 3.31 -5.55
CA ARG A 35 -10.52 2.76 -4.22
C ARG A 35 -9.77 3.77 -3.35
N LEU A 36 -8.85 4.54 -3.95
CA LEU A 36 -8.11 5.59 -3.26
C LEU A 36 -9.03 6.72 -2.80
N ASN A 37 -9.96 7.15 -3.66
CA ASN A 37 -10.95 8.17 -3.28
C ASN A 37 -11.86 7.69 -2.13
N GLU A 38 -12.27 6.41 -2.14
CA GLU A 38 -13.04 5.85 -1.03
C GLU A 38 -12.22 5.76 0.26
N ALA A 39 -10.96 5.35 0.17
CA ALA A 39 -10.06 5.33 1.32
C ALA A 39 -9.90 6.74 1.93
N ALA A 40 -9.70 7.76 1.11
CA ALA A 40 -9.64 9.15 1.58
C ALA A 40 -10.94 9.57 2.31
N ARG A 41 -12.11 9.19 1.76
CA ARG A 41 -13.42 9.47 2.41
C ARG A 41 -13.61 8.76 3.75
N LEU A 42 -12.99 7.59 3.91
CA LEU A 42 -13.01 6.81 5.15
C LEU A 42 -11.98 7.30 6.18
N GLY A 43 -11.15 8.30 5.84
CA GLY A 43 -10.18 8.90 6.75
C GLY A 43 -8.75 8.36 6.63
N PHE A 44 -8.45 7.54 5.62
CA PHE A 44 -7.06 7.14 5.33
C PHE A 44 -6.30 8.33 4.72
N THR A 45 -5.15 8.66 5.31
CA THR A 45 -4.32 9.79 4.89
C THR A 45 -3.12 9.34 4.04
N GLN A 46 -2.80 8.04 4.06
CA GLN A 46 -1.70 7.45 3.31
C GLN A 46 -2.11 6.15 2.62
N ALA A 47 -1.58 5.94 1.41
CA ALA A 47 -1.73 4.70 0.68
C ALA A 47 -0.38 4.20 0.15
N ILE A 48 -0.08 2.92 0.36
CA ILE A 48 0.96 2.22 -0.40
C ILE A 48 0.32 1.61 -1.64
N VAL A 49 0.85 1.95 -2.81
CA VAL A 49 0.31 1.59 -4.12
C VAL A 49 1.41 1.02 -5.02
N PRO A 50 1.07 0.30 -6.10
CA PRO A 50 2.05 -0.26 -7.02
C PRO A 50 2.82 0.87 -7.71
N ALA A 51 4.07 0.64 -8.09
CA ALA A 51 4.88 1.66 -8.77
C ALA A 51 4.22 2.20 -10.05
N SER A 52 3.41 1.39 -10.73
CA SER A 52 2.63 1.75 -11.92
C SER A 52 1.32 2.49 -11.62
N ALA A 53 1.04 2.87 -10.37
CA ALA A 53 -0.15 3.62 -10.00
C ALA A 53 -0.24 4.98 -10.74
N PRO A 54 -1.45 5.50 -10.99
CA PRO A 54 -1.61 6.85 -11.53
C PRO A 54 -1.18 7.92 -10.51
N ASP A 55 -0.76 9.09 -11.00
CA ASP A 55 -0.16 10.15 -10.17
C ASP A 55 -1.13 10.86 -9.22
N LYS A 56 -2.43 10.76 -9.47
CA LYS A 56 -3.44 11.55 -8.77
C LYS A 56 -4.34 10.69 -7.89
N ALA A 57 -4.34 11.02 -6.60
CA ALA A 57 -5.39 10.69 -5.66
C ALA A 57 -5.61 11.93 -4.77
N GLU A 58 -6.85 12.33 -4.57
CA GLU A 58 -7.17 13.50 -3.75
C GLU A 58 -7.27 13.10 -2.28
N GLY A 59 -6.69 13.93 -1.39
CA GLY A 59 -6.81 13.75 0.06
C GLY A 59 -6.02 12.57 0.66
N ILE A 60 -5.17 11.90 -0.13
CA ILE A 60 -4.36 10.77 0.33
C ILE A 60 -2.94 10.83 -0.23
N THR A 61 -1.94 10.59 0.62
CA THR A 61 -0.52 10.56 0.23
C THR A 61 -0.16 9.22 -0.38
N LEU A 62 0.33 9.22 -1.62
CA LEU A 62 0.72 7.99 -2.33
C LEU A 62 2.18 7.64 -2.10
N ARG A 63 2.44 6.41 -1.67
CA ARG A 63 3.76 5.81 -1.48
C ARG A 63 3.87 4.61 -2.42
N ARG A 64 4.82 4.65 -3.35
CA ARG A 64 4.91 3.64 -4.41
C ARG A 64 5.84 2.51 -4.02
N ALA A 65 5.42 1.28 -4.30
CA ALA A 65 6.23 0.08 -4.11
C ALA A 65 6.17 -0.82 -5.36
N SER A 66 7.33 -1.34 -5.76
CA SER A 66 7.48 -2.34 -6.83
C SER A 66 7.53 -3.76 -6.27
N THR A 67 7.85 -3.92 -4.99
CA THR A 67 7.99 -5.22 -4.33
C THR A 67 7.34 -5.24 -2.95
N ILE A 68 7.02 -6.43 -2.45
CA ILE A 68 6.48 -6.60 -1.10
C ILE A 68 7.46 -6.11 -0.03
N ASN A 69 8.76 -6.28 -0.22
CA ASN A 69 9.78 -5.80 0.72
C ASN A 69 9.80 -4.27 0.80
N GLU A 70 9.66 -3.60 -0.33
CA GLU A 70 9.54 -2.14 -0.38
C GLU A 70 8.23 -1.67 0.28
N ALA A 71 7.11 -2.35 0.03
CA ALA A 71 5.85 -2.05 0.69
C ALA A 71 5.94 -2.23 2.22
N LEU A 72 6.62 -3.27 2.69
CA LEU A 72 6.87 -3.50 4.11
C LEU A 72 7.75 -2.42 4.73
N ALA A 73 8.86 -2.05 4.07
CA ALA A 73 9.73 -0.96 4.52
C ALA A 73 8.97 0.37 4.61
N LEU A 74 8.13 0.67 3.62
CA LEU A 74 7.27 1.85 3.64
C LEU A 74 6.24 1.78 4.78
N ALA A 75 5.66 0.62 5.03
CA ALA A 75 4.69 0.42 6.12
C ALA A 75 5.31 0.49 7.53
N GLY A 76 6.64 0.64 7.63
CA GLY A 76 7.35 0.76 8.91
C GLY A 76 7.93 -0.54 9.44
N PHE A 77 7.89 -1.63 8.64
CA PHE A 77 8.61 -2.85 8.99
C PHE A 77 10.10 -2.64 8.68
N THR A 78 10.91 -2.53 9.73
CA THR A 78 12.36 -2.64 9.60
C THR A 78 12.70 -4.12 9.49
N THR A 79 13.01 -4.59 8.29
CA THR A 79 13.63 -5.91 8.10
C THR A 79 15.06 -5.81 8.63
N ASN A 80 15.27 -6.23 9.88
CA ASN A 80 16.62 -6.53 10.37
C ASN A 80 17.03 -7.87 9.73
N GLY A 81 17.93 -7.82 8.74
CA GLY A 81 18.54 -9.01 8.14
C GLY A 81 18.69 -8.90 6.64
#